data_AF-A0A967KPY2-F1
#
_entry.id   AF-A0A967KPY2-F1
#
_cell.length_a   1.000
_cell.length_b   1.000
_cell.length_c   1.000
_cell.angle_alpha   90.00
_cell.angle_beta   90.00
_cell.angle_gamma   90.00
#
_symmetry.space_group_name_H-M   'P 1'
#
loop_
_entity.id
_entity.type
_entity.pdbx_description
1 polymer ?
#
loop_
_entity_poly.entity_id
_entity_poly.type
_entity_poly.pdbx_seq_one_letter_code
_entity_poly.pdbx_strand_id
1 'polypeptide(L)' 'VSRSYNLSALIALEQAYELAGQFKNPEVTATHLFASLMSTTQVSLAFARLGIDKQKMNESLGGMLAKLPKV' A
#
# COMPACT_ATOMS: atom_id res chain seq x y z
N VAL A 1 11.71 -20.66 -2.85
CA VAL A 1 10.77 -19.59 -3.29
C VAL A 1 11.55 -18.28 -3.32
N SER A 2 12.34 -17.95 -4.36
CA SER A 2 13.15 -16.70 -4.28
C SER A 2 13.85 -16.27 -5.59
N ARG A 3 13.15 -16.28 -6.73
CA ARG A 3 13.54 -15.43 -7.89
C ARG A 3 12.39 -14.58 -8.45
N SER A 4 11.22 -14.59 -7.82
CA SER A 4 9.97 -14.08 -8.43
C SER A 4 9.71 -12.58 -8.19
N TYR A 5 10.33 -11.99 -7.16
CA TYR A 5 10.08 -10.60 -6.78
C TYR A 5 11.41 -9.84 -6.63
N ASN A 6 11.44 -8.60 -7.14
CA ASN A 6 12.57 -7.71 -6.93
C ASN A 6 12.59 -7.16 -5.49
N LEU A 7 13.70 -6.56 -5.09
CA LEU A 7 13.87 -6.01 -3.74
C LEU A 7 12.79 -4.98 -3.39
N SER A 8 12.43 -4.11 -4.33
CA SER A 8 11.40 -3.09 -4.11
C SER A 8 10.02 -3.69 -3.82
N ALA A 9 9.67 -4.79 -4.47
CA ALA A 9 8.43 -5.51 -4.22
C ALA A 9 8.42 -6.20 -2.85
N LEU A 10 9.56 -6.73 -2.40
CA LEU A 10 9.69 -7.30 -1.06
C LEU A 10 9.57 -6.23 0.03
N ILE A 11 10.18 -5.06 -0.17
CA ILE A 11 10.05 -3.91 0.75
C ILE A 11 8.60 -3.43 0.82
N ALA A 12 7.91 -3.31 -0.33
CA ALA A 12 6.51 -2.92 -0.34
C ALA A 12 5.61 -3.95 0.37
N LEU A 13 5.94 -5.25 0.26
CA LEU A 13 5.24 -6.31 0.99
C LEU A 13 5.44 -6.18 2.50
N GLU A 14 6.67 -5.98 2.96
CA GLU A 14 7.01 -5.78 4.38
C GLU A 14 6.26 -4.57 4.96
N GLN A 15 6.28 -3.44 4.27
CA GLN A 15 5.53 -2.25 4.65
C GLN A 15 4.01 -2.50 4.74
N ALA A 16 3.46 -3.42 3.95
CA ALA A 16 2.04 -3.75 4.01
C ALA A 16 1.69 -4.52 5.29
N TYR A 17 2.59 -5.39 5.75
CA TYR A 17 2.46 -6.04 7.06
C TYR A 17 2.58 -5.03 8.21
N GLU A 18 3.51 -4.08 8.11
CA GLU A 18 3.64 -3.00 9.10
C GLU A 18 2.36 -2.15 9.17
N LEU A 19 1.79 -1.77 8.01
CA LEU A 19 0.53 -1.02 7.97
C LEU A 19 -0.61 -1.80 8.62
N ALA A 20 -0.74 -3.10 8.35
CA ALA A 20 -1.78 -3.91 8.99
C ALA A 20 -1.62 -3.93 10.52
N GLY A 21 -0.37 -4.00 11.02
CA GLY A 21 -0.06 -3.89 12.45
C GLY A 21 -0.43 -2.52 13.04
N GLN A 22 -0.05 -1.43 12.37
CA GLN A 22 -0.36 -0.05 12.80
C GLN A 22 -1.87 0.20 12.88
N PHE A 23 -2.60 -0.33 11.91
CA PHE A 23 -4.06 -0.18 11.84
C PHE A 23 -4.81 -1.25 12.62
N LYS A 24 -4.13 -2.14 13.38
CA LYS A 24 -4.73 -3.23 14.14
C LYS A 24 -5.69 -4.07 13.30
N ASN A 25 -5.29 -4.39 12.09
CA ASN A 25 -6.05 -5.27 11.21
C ASN A 25 -5.59 -6.72 11.41
N PRO A 26 -6.51 -7.70 11.50
CA PRO A 26 -6.16 -9.10 11.76
C PRO A 26 -5.37 -9.74 10.61
N GLU A 27 -5.56 -9.22 9.39
CA GLU A 27 -4.98 -9.76 8.18
C GLU A 27 -4.46 -8.62 7.29
N VAL A 28 -3.38 -8.91 6.55
CA VAL A 28 -2.95 -8.06 5.44
C VAL A 28 -3.93 -8.24 4.28
N THR A 29 -4.30 -7.13 3.65
CA THR A 29 -5.29 -7.09 2.57
C THR A 29 -4.70 -6.37 1.36
N ALA A 30 -5.38 -6.45 0.22
CA ALA A 30 -4.98 -5.72 -0.98
C ALA A 30 -4.89 -4.21 -0.74
N THR A 31 -5.67 -3.64 0.17
CA THR A 31 -5.61 -2.21 0.54
C THR A 31 -4.27 -1.85 1.17
N HIS A 32 -3.75 -2.70 2.07
CA HIS A 32 -2.43 -2.51 2.68
C HIS A 32 -1.33 -2.57 1.62
N LEU A 33 -1.37 -3.61 0.77
CA LEU A 33 -0.41 -3.76 -0.33
C LEU A 33 -0.41 -2.56 -1.27
N PHE A 34 -1.60 -2.09 -1.65
CA PHE A 34 -1.71 -0.96 -2.54
C PHE A 34 -1.23 0.34 -1.90
N ALA A 35 -1.53 0.58 -0.62
CA ALA A 35 -1.01 1.71 0.13
C ALA A 35 0.53 1.70 0.20
N SER A 36 1.13 0.54 0.48
CA SER A 36 2.60 0.38 0.48
C SER A 36 3.21 0.59 -0.90
N LEU A 37 2.60 0.06 -1.96
CA LEU A 37 3.06 0.30 -3.33
C LEU A 37 3.00 1.79 -3.69
N MET A 38 1.93 2.50 -3.34
CA MET A 38 1.76 3.93 -3.59
C MET A 38 2.78 4.80 -2.84
N SER A 39 3.37 4.29 -1.75
CA SER A 39 4.47 4.97 -1.04
C SER A 39 5.77 4.99 -1.87
N THR A 40 5.92 4.07 -2.81
CA THR A 40 7.12 3.99 -3.67
C THR A 40 7.09 5.09 -4.74
N THR A 41 8.26 5.67 -5.02
CA THR A 41 8.40 6.72 -6.03
C THR A 41 7.98 6.25 -7.42
N GLN A 42 8.32 5.00 -7.79
CA GLN A 42 8.05 4.47 -9.13
C GLN A 42 6.56 4.33 -9.40
N VAL A 43 5.80 3.78 -8.45
CA VAL A 43 4.34 3.62 -8.58
C VAL A 43 3.66 4.98 -8.50
N SER A 44 4.09 5.86 -7.57
CA SER A 44 3.56 7.23 -7.47
C SER A 44 3.73 8.01 -8.79
N LEU A 45 4.86 7.86 -9.48
CA LEU A 45 5.09 8.49 -10.79
C LEU A 45 4.24 7.85 -11.90
N ALA A 46 4.06 6.53 -11.87
CA ALA A 46 3.22 5.83 -12.85
C ALA A 46 1.76 6.32 -12.78
N PHE A 47 1.22 6.48 -11.58
CA PHE A 47 -0.13 7.01 -11.37
C PHE A 47 -0.25 8.50 -11.73
N ALA A 48 0.76 9.31 -11.43
CA ALA A 48 0.79 10.71 -11.84
C ALA A 48 0.74 10.87 -13.38
N ARG A 49 1.42 9.99 -14.13
CA ARG A 49 1.37 9.97 -15.60
C ARG A 49 -0.01 9.60 -16.15
N LEU A 50 -0.83 8.90 -15.37
CA LEU A 50 -2.22 8.59 -15.69
C LEU A 50 -3.18 9.72 -15.30
N GLY A 51 -2.68 10.87 -14.85
CA GLY A 51 -3.49 12.00 -14.40
C GLY A 51 -4.17 11.77 -13.05
N ILE A 52 -3.70 10.79 -12.27
CA ILE A 52 -4.27 10.50 -10.95
C ILE A 52 -3.63 11.44 -9.93
N ASP A 53 -4.48 12.23 -9.28
CA ASP A 53 -4.07 13.12 -8.20
C ASP A 53 -3.62 12.33 -6.97
N LYS A 54 -2.36 12.52 -6.58
CA LYS A 54 -1.75 11.79 -5.46
C LYS A 54 -2.43 12.09 -4.13
N GLN A 55 -2.82 13.34 -3.90
CA GLN A 55 -3.42 13.75 -2.63
C GLN A 55 -4.79 13.09 -2.45
N LYS A 56 -5.66 13.19 -3.46
CA LYS A 56 -6.98 12.53 -3.47
C LYS A 56 -6.86 11.01 -3.30
N MET A 57 -5.86 10.40 -3.94
CA MET A 57 -5.60 8.97 -3.79
C MET A 57 -5.21 8.62 -2.35
N ASN A 58 -4.32 9.39 -1.72
CA ASN A 58 -3.90 9.17 -0.33
C ASN A 58 -5.06 9.36 0.66
N GLU A 59 -5.90 10.38 0.45
CA GLU A 59 -7.11 10.61 1.25
C GLU A 59 -8.08 9.42 1.15
N SER A 60 -8.33 8.94 -0.08
CA SER A 60 -9.15 7.76 -0.33
C SER A 60 -8.60 6.51 0.37
N LEU A 61 -7.28 6.28 0.24
CA LEU A 61 -6.61 5.13 0.85
C LEU A 61 -6.64 5.17 2.37
N GLY A 62 -6.42 6.34 2.98
CA GLY A 62 -6.57 6.52 4.42
C GLY A 62 -7.98 6.16 4.89
N GLY A 63 -9.00 6.60 4.15
CA GLY A 63 -10.39 6.25 4.41
C GLY A 63 -10.67 4.75 4.26
N MET A 64 -10.08 4.08 3.28
CA MET A 64 -10.21 2.63 3.09
C MET A 64 -9.54 1.85 4.23
N LEU A 65 -8.31 2.21 4.62
CA LEU A 65 -7.57 1.58 5.72
C LEU A 65 -8.28 1.74 7.07
N ALA A 66 -8.87 2.91 7.31
CA ALA A 66 -9.65 3.17 8.52
C ALA A 66 -10.90 2.28 8.62
N LYS A 67 -11.51 1.91 7.49
CA LYS A 67 -12.73 1.09 7.43
C LYS A 67 -12.49 -0.41 7.50
N LEU A 68 -11.24 -0.87 7.42
CA LEU A 68 -10.92 -2.30 7.51
C LEU A 68 -11.24 -2.86 8.91
N PRO A 69 -11.69 -4.14 9.02
CA PRO A 69 -12.01 -4.77 10.29
C PRO A 69 -10.85 -4.70 11.29
N LYS A 70 -11.13 -4.32 12.54
CA LYS A 70 -10.13 -4.16 13.60
C LYS A 70 -10.15 -5.35 14.55
N VAL A 71 -8.99 -5.68 15.12
CA VAL A 71 -8.87 -6.58 16.29
C VAL A 71 -9.05 -5.82 17.59
#